data_AF-A0A6G3X287-F1
#
_entry.id   AF-A0A6G3X287-F1
#
_cell.length_a   1.000
_cell.length_b   1.000
_cell.length_c   1.000
_cell.angle_alpha   90.00
_cell.angle_beta   90.00
_cell.angle_gamma   90.00
#
_symmetry.space_group_name_H-M   'P 1'
#
loop_
_entity.id
_entity.type
_entity.pdbx_description
1 polymer ?
#
loop_
_entity_poly.entity_id
_entity_poly.type
_entity_poly.pdbx_seq_one_letter_code
_entity_poly.pdbx_strand_id
1 'polypeptide(L)'
;FPGVLGDDYVAACDALALEPYEEGYGLVLGQDGEGARWTVVVEDAAQVAVAIAAWDCGMEHDLSPDERSMVCALPGWPMDLAVSAPGVPEPHDPETDGEGPAPLTPPDADAWGPAQRRLGADEIAAQWSVWREQL
;
A
#
# COMPACT_ATOMS: atom_id res chain seq x y z
N PHE A 1 2.79 7.94 5.70
CA PHE A 1 2.87 6.50 6.03
C PHE A 1 4.24 5.83 5.91
N PRO A 2 5.26 6.30 5.15
CA PRO A 2 6.63 5.84 5.31
C PRO A 2 7.06 6.04 6.76
N GLY A 3 7.59 4.99 7.39
CA GLY A 3 7.82 4.94 8.84
C GLY A 3 6.66 4.34 9.63
N VAL A 4 5.42 4.81 9.44
CA VAL A 4 4.28 4.32 10.22
C VAL A 4 3.84 2.92 9.79
N LEU A 5 3.63 2.64 8.50
CA LEU A 5 3.21 1.29 8.06
C LEU A 5 4.34 0.25 8.10
N GLY A 6 5.60 0.68 8.03
CA GLY A 6 6.76 -0.19 7.91
C GLY A 6 7.56 -0.40 9.21
N ASP A 7 7.58 0.60 10.10
CA ASP A 7 8.50 0.61 11.25
C ASP A 7 7.77 0.48 12.61
N ASP A 8 6.45 0.75 12.67
CA ASP A 8 5.65 0.64 13.90
C ASP A 8 4.26 0.04 13.60
N TYR A 9 4.15 -1.28 13.77
CA TYR A 9 2.92 -2.03 13.48
C TYR A 9 1.71 -1.54 14.31
N VAL A 10 1.90 -1.17 15.57
CA VAL A 10 0.79 -0.73 16.42
C VAL A 10 0.28 0.63 15.95
N ALA A 11 1.19 1.56 15.67
CA ALA A 11 0.83 2.86 15.12
C ALA A 11 0.18 2.76 13.72
N ALA A 12 0.60 1.77 12.92
CA ALA A 12 -0.02 1.45 11.64
C ALA A 12 -1.49 1.03 11.81
N CYS A 13 -1.75 0.08 12.72
CA CYS A 13 -3.11 -0.40 12.99
C CYS A 13 -4.01 0.75 13.49
N ASP A 14 -3.52 1.57 14.43
CA ASP A 14 -4.27 2.74 14.92
C ASP A 14 -4.62 3.71 13.78
N ALA A 15 -3.67 4.00 12.88
CA ALA A 15 -3.90 4.89 11.75
C ALA A 15 -4.88 4.35 10.71
N LEU A 16 -5.03 3.03 10.63
CA LEU A 16 -5.98 2.34 9.76
C LEU A 16 -7.31 2.00 10.48
N ALA A 17 -7.45 2.40 11.76
CA ALA A 17 -8.58 2.03 12.61
C ALA A 17 -8.78 0.50 12.74
N LEU A 18 -7.68 -0.24 12.86
CA LEU A 18 -7.64 -1.69 13.03
C LEU A 18 -7.16 -2.03 14.44
N GLU A 19 -7.62 -3.15 14.99
CA GLU A 19 -7.01 -3.73 16.18
C GLU A 19 -5.72 -4.47 15.77
N PRO A 20 -4.60 -4.35 16.51
CA PRO A 20 -3.40 -5.12 16.22
C PRO A 20 -3.66 -6.63 16.23
N TYR A 21 -3.24 -7.31 15.16
CA TYR A 21 -3.41 -8.73 14.98
C TYR A 21 -2.06 -9.46 14.96
N GLU A 22 -1.97 -10.59 15.67
CA GLU A 22 -0.69 -11.28 15.89
C GLU A 22 -0.07 -11.81 14.57
N GLU A 23 -0.90 -12.26 13.64
CA GLU A 23 -0.46 -12.80 12.35
C GLU A 23 -0.22 -11.69 11.30
N GLY A 24 -0.55 -10.43 11.65
CA GLY A 24 -0.39 -9.26 10.81
C GLY A 24 -1.49 -9.08 9.77
N TYR A 25 -1.42 -7.97 9.03
CA TYR A 25 -2.34 -7.68 7.94
C TYR A 25 -1.57 -7.53 6.62
N GLY A 26 -2.18 -8.01 5.54
CA GLY A 26 -1.80 -7.64 4.18
C GLY A 26 -2.55 -6.39 3.73
N LEU A 27 -1.90 -5.54 2.94
CA LEU A 27 -2.54 -4.42 2.26
C LEU A 27 -2.47 -4.62 0.75
N VAL A 28 -3.61 -4.62 0.08
CA VAL A 28 -3.73 -4.69 -1.38
C VAL A 28 -4.24 -3.35 -1.89
N LEU A 29 -3.42 -2.66 -2.67
CA LEU A 29 -3.74 -1.35 -3.23
C LEU A 29 -4.26 -1.55 -4.65
N GLY A 30 -5.51 -1.19 -4.88
CA GLY A 30 -6.19 -1.38 -6.17
C GLY A 30 -6.77 -0.09 -6.72
N GLN A 31 -6.95 -0.08 -8.04
CA GLN A 31 -7.70 0.93 -8.78
C GLN A 31 -8.77 0.20 -9.60
N ASP A 32 -10.02 0.65 -9.53
CA ASP A 32 -11.09 0.09 -10.36
C ASP A 32 -11.08 0.65 -11.80
N GLY A 33 -12.00 0.16 -12.62
CA GLY A 33 -12.10 0.55 -14.04
C GLY A 33 -12.51 2.00 -14.28
N GLU A 34 -13.03 2.69 -13.27
CA GLU A 34 -13.42 4.10 -13.34
C GLU A 34 -12.32 5.02 -12.79
N GLY A 35 -11.38 4.44 -12.04
CA GLY A 35 -10.22 5.09 -11.47
C GLY A 35 -10.30 5.33 -9.97
N ALA A 36 -11.34 4.82 -9.31
CA ALA A 36 -11.43 4.94 -7.87
C ALA A 36 -10.35 4.06 -7.23
N ARG A 37 -9.58 4.66 -6.32
CA ARG A 37 -8.50 3.96 -5.60
C ARG A 37 -8.93 3.48 -4.23
N TRP A 38 -8.58 2.24 -3.93
CA TRP A 38 -8.91 1.55 -2.69
C TRP A 38 -7.69 0.84 -2.11
N THR A 39 -7.62 0.80 -0.79
CA THR A 39 -6.71 -0.04 -0.01
C THR A 39 -7.53 -1.11 0.70
N VAL A 40 -7.38 -2.36 0.29
CA VAL A 40 -8.05 -3.50 0.94
C VAL A 40 -7.14 -4.09 2.01
N VAL A 41 -7.67 -4.22 3.22
CA VAL A 41 -7.00 -4.86 4.35
C VAL A 41 -7.41 -6.33 4.39
N VAL A 42 -6.42 -7.23 4.45
CA VAL A 42 -6.65 -8.67 4.56
C VAL A 42 -5.95 -9.25 5.78
N GLU A 43 -6.57 -10.21 6.45
CA GLU A 43 -5.97 -10.92 7.60
C GLU A 43 -5.00 -12.04 7.18
N ASP A 44 -5.08 -12.51 5.92
CA ASP A 44 -4.12 -13.48 5.38
C ASP A 44 -2.94 -12.75 4.71
N ALA A 45 -1.96 -12.37 5.53
CA ALA A 45 -0.70 -11.79 5.04
C ALA A 45 0.11 -12.78 4.17
N ALA A 46 -0.09 -14.08 4.34
CA ALA A 46 0.61 -15.09 3.56
C ALA A 46 0.10 -15.15 2.11
N GLN A 47 -1.18 -14.91 1.87
CA GLN A 47 -1.74 -14.78 0.51
C GLN A 47 -0.99 -13.70 -0.30
N VAL A 48 -0.75 -12.53 0.31
CA VAL A 48 -0.02 -11.43 -0.33
C VAL A 48 1.43 -11.84 -0.61
N ALA A 49 2.10 -12.50 0.35
CA ALA A 49 3.47 -12.99 0.17
C ALA A 49 3.58 -14.01 -0.97
N VAL A 50 2.62 -14.92 -1.10
CA VAL A 50 2.56 -15.90 -2.20
C VAL A 50 2.38 -15.21 -3.54
N ALA A 51 1.52 -14.20 -3.61
CA ALA A 51 1.30 -13.45 -4.84
C ALA A 51 2.56 -12.71 -5.31
N ILE A 52 3.29 -12.07 -4.38
CA ILE A 52 4.59 -11.44 -4.67
C ILE A 52 5.58 -12.48 -5.21
N ALA A 53 5.73 -13.61 -4.51
CA ALA A 53 6.66 -14.66 -4.92
C ALA A 53 6.32 -15.24 -6.30
N ALA A 54 5.03 -15.37 -6.64
CA ALA A 54 4.60 -15.82 -7.96
C ALA A 54 5.01 -14.84 -9.06
N TRP A 55 4.80 -13.54 -8.84
CA TRP A 55 5.19 -12.49 -9.77
C TRP A 55 6.71 -12.37 -9.93
N ASP A 56 7.48 -12.52 -8.85
CA ASP A 56 8.94 -12.55 -8.90
C ASP A 56 9.46 -13.72 -9.76
N CYS A 57 8.71 -14.83 -9.81
CA CYS A 57 8.99 -15.96 -10.68
C CYS A 57 8.45 -15.80 -12.12
N GLY A 58 7.81 -14.68 -12.45
CA GLY A 58 7.18 -14.44 -13.75
C GLY A 58 5.91 -15.26 -13.99
N MET A 59 5.28 -15.76 -12.92
CA MET A 59 4.00 -16.46 -13.00
C MET A 59 2.86 -15.47 -12.76
N GLU A 60 1.77 -15.61 -13.53
CA GLU A 60 0.54 -14.88 -13.26
C GLU A 60 -0.07 -15.34 -11.93
N HIS A 61 -0.51 -14.38 -11.14
CA HIS A 61 -1.26 -14.61 -9.90
C HIS A 61 -2.29 -13.49 -9.74
N ASP A 62 -3.53 -13.86 -9.43
CA ASP A 62 -4.60 -12.91 -9.16
C ASP A 62 -4.39 -12.32 -7.76
N LEU A 63 -4.34 -11.00 -7.69
CA LEU A 63 -4.18 -10.24 -6.44
C LEU A 63 -5.53 -9.87 -5.82
N SER A 64 -6.65 -10.25 -6.44
CA SER A 64 -7.98 -10.07 -5.88
C SER A 64 -8.06 -10.82 -4.54
N PRO A 65 -8.24 -10.12 -3.41
CA PRO A 65 -8.36 -10.77 -2.12
C PRO A 65 -9.55 -11.73 -2.07
N ASP A 66 -9.42 -12.81 -1.31
CA ASP A 66 -10.60 -13.62 -0.99
C ASP A 66 -11.52 -12.80 -0.09
N GLU A 67 -12.80 -12.67 -0.44
CA GLU A 67 -13.79 -11.95 0.37
C GLU A 67 -13.83 -12.44 1.83
N ARG A 68 -13.43 -13.70 2.08
CA ARG A 68 -13.36 -14.27 3.43
C ARG A 68 -12.19 -13.76 4.27
N SER A 69 -11.11 -13.33 3.64
CA SER A 69 -9.93 -12.77 4.32
C SER A 69 -9.96 -11.24 4.35
N MET A 70 -10.89 -10.60 3.62
CA MET A 70 -11.09 -9.16 3.66
C MET A 70 -11.63 -8.71 5.02
N VAL A 71 -10.89 -7.80 5.66
CA VAL A 71 -11.29 -7.17 6.92
C VAL A 71 -12.09 -5.90 6.65
N CYS A 72 -11.55 -5.04 5.80
CA CYS A 72 -12.21 -3.82 5.35
C CYS A 72 -11.60 -3.28 4.05
N ALA A 73 -12.33 -2.39 3.39
CA ALA A 73 -11.83 -1.59 2.28
C ALA A 73 -11.78 -0.12 2.71
N LEU A 74 -10.61 0.49 2.59
CA LEU A 74 -10.36 1.88 2.92
C LEU A 74 -10.23 2.69 1.64
N PRO A 75 -10.86 3.87 1.54
CA PRO A 75 -10.70 4.74 0.37
C PRO A 75 -9.27 5.26 0.28
N GLY A 76 -8.76 5.47 -0.93
CA GLY A 76 -7.44 6.07 -1.15
C GLY A 76 -6.25 5.13 -1.00
N TRP A 77 -5.04 5.70 -1.10
CA TRP A 77 -3.76 4.99 -0.98
C TRP A 77 -2.81 5.68 0.01
N PRO A 78 -2.07 4.93 0.84
CA PRO A 78 -1.07 5.50 1.75
C PRO A 78 0.23 5.96 1.05
N MET A 79 0.26 6.00 -0.27
CA MET A 79 1.43 6.32 -1.09
C MET A 79 1.05 7.00 -2.41
N ASP A 80 1.99 7.75 -2.98
CA ASP A 80 1.85 8.40 -4.28
C ASP A 80 2.00 7.40 -5.44
N LEU A 81 1.26 7.65 -6.53
CA LEU A 81 1.41 6.91 -7.78
C LEU A 81 2.60 7.47 -8.58
N ALA A 82 3.58 6.61 -8.89
CA ALA A 82 4.72 6.99 -9.72
C ALA A 82 4.51 6.72 -11.22
N VAL A 83 3.77 5.66 -11.56
CA VAL A 83 3.57 5.20 -12.94
C VAL A 83 2.14 4.70 -13.11
N SER A 84 1.48 5.12 -14.19
CA SER A 84 0.14 4.66 -14.56
C SER A 84 0.19 3.63 -15.70
N ALA A 85 -0.68 2.62 -15.63
CA ALA A 85 -0.88 1.69 -16.71
C ALA A 85 -1.58 2.37 -17.91
N PRO A 86 -1.19 2.09 -19.17
CA PRO A 86 -1.86 2.66 -20.33
C PRO A 86 -3.34 2.27 -20.41
N GLY A 87 -4.20 3.25 -20.72
CA GLY A 87 -5.64 3.01 -20.92
C GLY A 87 -6.46 2.92 -19.62
N VAL A 88 -5.82 3.08 -18.46
CA VAL A 88 -6.48 3.19 -17.16
C VAL A 88 -6.75 4.67 -16.84
N PRO A 89 -7.92 5.05 -16.30
CA PRO A 89 -8.21 6.42 -15.88
C PRO A 89 -7.22 6.96 -14.84
N GLU A 90 -7.21 8.29 -14.64
CA GLU A 90 -6.43 8.89 -13.57
C GLU A 90 -7.01 8.48 -12.20
N PRO A 91 -6.17 8.01 -11.25
CA PRO A 91 -6.64 7.58 -9.94
C PRO A 91 -7.23 8.74 -9.15
N HIS A 92 -8.35 8.50 -8.49
CA HIS A 92 -9.01 9.48 -7.63
C HIS A 92 -9.61 8.83 -6.38
N ASP A 93 -9.71 9.61 -5.30
CA ASP A 93 -10.39 9.14 -4.11
C ASP A 93 -11.88 8.89 -4.41
N PRO A 94 -12.42 7.72 -4.06
CA PRO A 94 -13.83 7.43 -4.25
C PRO A 94 -14.68 8.37 -3.38
N GLU A 95 -15.87 8.73 -3.87
CA GLU A 95 -16.87 9.41 -3.05
C GLU A 95 -17.40 8.44 -1.98
N THR A 96 -17.17 8.77 -0.72
CA THR A 96 -17.78 8.09 0.43
C THR A 96 -19.02 8.85 0.87
N ASP A 97 -20.02 8.16 1.41
CA ASP A 97 -21.21 8.75 2.03
C ASP A 97 -20.92 9.55 3.32
N GLY A 98 -19.66 9.59 3.75
CA GLY A 98 -19.20 10.28 4.95
C GLY A 98 -19.24 9.40 6.20
N GLU A 99 -19.71 8.16 6.09
CA GLU A 99 -19.54 7.14 7.12
C GLU A 99 -18.20 6.40 6.90
N GLY A 100 -17.37 6.37 7.93
CA GLY A 100 -16.08 5.67 7.91
C GLY A 100 -14.85 6.59 7.84
N PRO A 101 -13.66 5.99 7.66
CA PRO A 101 -12.40 6.72 7.66
C PRO A 101 -12.24 7.56 6.38
N ALA A 102 -11.58 8.71 6.53
CA ALA A 102 -11.22 9.56 5.41
C ALA A 102 -10.28 8.82 4.44
N PRO A 103 -10.26 9.18 3.14
CA PRO A 103 -9.32 8.62 2.18
C PRO A 103 -7.88 8.65 2.68
N LEU A 104 -7.21 7.51 2.59
CA LEU A 104 -5.79 7.39 2.86
C LEU A 104 -5.04 8.26 1.85
N THR A 105 -4.14 9.07 2.38
CA THR A 105 -3.30 9.96 1.59
C THR A 105 -1.83 9.71 1.91
N PRO A 106 -0.94 9.85 0.92
CA PRO A 106 0.49 9.86 1.18
C PRO A 106 0.83 10.94 2.22
N PRO A 107 1.91 10.75 3.00
CA PRO A 107 2.36 11.79 3.92
C PRO A 107 2.65 13.07 3.14
N ASP A 108 2.54 14.21 3.82
CA ASP A 108 2.96 15.49 3.24
C ASP A 108 4.45 15.44 2.86
N ALA A 109 4.72 15.39 1.56
CA ALA A 109 6.06 15.36 1.00
C ALA A 109 6.77 16.72 1.10
N ASP A 110 6.03 17.81 1.34
CA ASP A 110 6.58 19.16 1.54
C ASP A 110 7.15 19.35 2.95
N ALA A 111 6.78 18.48 3.91
CA ALA A 111 7.46 18.39 5.19
C ALA A 111 8.94 18.03 5.03
N TRP A 112 9.31 17.36 3.93
CA TRP A 112 10.70 17.04 3.59
C TRP A 112 11.23 18.04 2.56
N GLY A 113 12.15 18.90 2.99
CA GLY A 113 12.82 19.83 2.10
C GLY A 113 13.52 19.10 0.94
N PRO A 114 13.82 19.79 -0.19
CA PRO A 114 14.42 19.17 -1.37
C PRO A 114 15.69 18.36 -1.09
N ALA A 115 16.51 18.81 -0.13
CA ALA A 115 17.72 18.11 0.30
C ALA A 115 17.41 16.79 1.02
N GLN A 116 16.39 16.75 1.88
CA GLN A 116 16.00 15.53 2.61
C GLN A 116 15.36 14.50 1.68
N ARG A 117 14.54 14.95 0.72
CA ARG A 117 14.01 14.06 -0.32
C ARG A 117 15.12 13.47 -1.18
N ARG A 118 16.13 14.26 -1.53
CA ARG A 118 17.27 13.76 -2.28
C ARG A 118 18.09 12.74 -1.50
N LEU A 119 18.37 13.00 -0.23
CA LEU A 119 19.06 12.06 0.66
C LEU A 119 18.27 10.76 0.81
N GLY A 120 16.95 10.81 0.98
CA GLY A 120 16.11 9.63 1.04
C GLY A 120 16.13 8.81 -0.26
N ALA A 121 16.07 9.47 -1.42
CA ALA A 121 16.19 8.80 -2.72
C ALA A 121 17.57 8.17 -2.94
N ASP A 122 18.64 8.87 -2.54
CA ASP A 122 20.02 8.34 -2.64
C ASP A 122 20.22 7.15 -1.68
N GLU A 123 19.61 7.15 -0.50
CA GLU A 123 19.64 6.02 0.44
C GLU A 123 18.89 4.80 -0.11
N ILE A 124 17.67 4.99 -0.64
CA ILE A 124 16.91 3.91 -1.29
C ILE A 124 17.72 3.33 -2.45
N ALA A 125 18.32 4.17 -3.29
CA ALA A 125 19.16 3.71 -4.40
C ALA A 125 20.39 2.93 -3.93
N ALA A 126 21.00 3.32 -2.80
CA ALA A 126 22.13 2.62 -2.20
C ALA A 126 21.75 1.26 -1.60
N GLN A 127 20.58 1.18 -0.96
CA GLN A 127 20.10 -0.06 -0.34
C GLN A 127 19.44 -1.01 -1.34
N TRP A 128 18.94 -0.51 -2.48
CA TRP A 128 18.20 -1.28 -3.48
C TRP A 128 18.97 -2.51 -4.00
N SER A 129 20.28 -2.39 -4.22
CA SER A 129 21.10 -3.54 -4.63
C SER A 129 21.20 -4.60 -3.54
N VAL A 130 21.30 -4.19 -2.28
CA VAL A 130 21.40 -5.09 -1.13
C VAL A 130 20.07 -5.81 -0.87
N TRP A 131 18.95 -5.08 -0.95
CA TRP A 131 17.62 -5.67 -0.77
C TRP A 131 17.28 -6.68 -1.87
N ARG A 132 17.65 -6.40 -3.13
CA ARG A 132 17.50 -7.38 -4.22
C ARG A 132 18.30 -8.66 -4.05
N GLU A 133 19.40 -8.62 -3.29
CA GLU A 133 20.23 -9.79 -3.04
C GLU A 133 19.71 -10.64 -1.86
N GLN A 134 18.75 -10.12 -1.09
CA GLN A 134 18.15 -10.80 0.07
C GLN A 134 16.77 -11.41 -0.23
N LEU A 135 16.16 -11.04 -1.37
CA LEU A 135 15.02 -11.72 -1.96
C LEU A 135 15.50 -12.99 -2.70
#